data_AF-A0AAI9DMX6-F1
#
_entry.id   AF-A0AAI9DMX6-F1
#
_cell.length_a   1.000
_cell.length_b   1.000
_cell.length_c   1.000
_cell.angle_alpha   90.00
_cell.angle_beta   90.00
_cell.angle_gamma   90.00
#
_symmetry.space_group_name_H-M   'P 1'
#
loop_
_entity.id
_entity.type
_entity.pdbx_description
1 polymer ?
#
loop_
_entity_poly.entity_id
_entity_poly.type
_entity_poly.pdbx_seq_one_letter_code
_entity_poly.pdbx_strand_id
1 'polypeptide(L)'
;MNTEQKSTAEAAIFTDAKERLSFYRSEIHHEINALAARNNALLTAHSFLIIAYASCMANSNPHWGDIFSLVAPVTLAIFGVMSSLTVGPAISASYDIINHWQQKQNALFSMDLNIGIICDDAPLFNDKPFNYTSYRYSAYFSRKTPVYFILLWIALGMLSIALHYMHEIAWLRDALFNLK
;
A
#
# COMPACT_ATOMS: atom_id res chain seq x y z
N MET A 1 6.96 21.32 -22.85
CA MET A 1 5.69 22.06 -22.64
C MET A 1 5.74 22.62 -21.22
N ASN A 2 5.98 23.93 -21.10
CA ASN A 2 6.54 24.55 -19.90
C ASN A 2 5.54 24.58 -18.74
N THR A 3 6.03 24.25 -17.54
CA THR A 3 5.33 24.32 -16.25
C THR A 3 4.76 25.71 -15.95
N GLU A 4 5.37 26.78 -16.47
CA GLU A 4 4.84 28.15 -16.37
C GLU A 4 3.55 28.39 -17.18
N GLN A 5 3.42 27.79 -18.37
CA GLN A 5 2.21 27.95 -19.19
C GLN A 5 0.99 27.21 -18.61
N LYS A 6 1.22 26.11 -17.89
CA LYS A 6 0.15 25.40 -17.17
C LYS A 6 -0.34 26.21 -15.97
N SER A 7 0.58 26.91 -15.28
CA SER A 7 0.26 27.80 -14.17
C SER A 7 -0.56 29.02 -14.60
N THR A 8 -0.25 29.63 -15.75
CA THR A 8 -1.01 30.79 -16.26
C THR A 8 -2.36 30.40 -16.85
N ALA A 9 -2.50 29.22 -17.45
CA ALA A 9 -3.80 28.68 -17.88
C ALA A 9 -4.68 28.26 -16.69
N GLU A 10 -4.12 27.63 -15.66
CA GLU A 10 -4.84 27.33 -14.40
C GLU A 10 -5.26 28.62 -13.67
N ALA A 11 -4.44 29.67 -13.70
CA ALA A 11 -4.79 30.97 -13.11
C ALA A 11 -5.87 31.74 -13.90
N ALA A 12 -6.06 31.45 -15.19
CA ALA A 12 -7.08 32.09 -16.04
C ALA A 12 -8.48 31.43 -15.93
N ILE A 13 -8.57 30.21 -15.41
CA ILE A 13 -9.83 29.46 -15.27
C ILE A 13 -10.59 29.84 -13.99
N PHE A 14 -9.87 30.23 -12.93
CA PHE A 14 -10.47 30.50 -11.64
C PHE A 14 -10.43 32.00 -11.31
N THR A 15 -11.60 32.59 -11.16
CA THR A 15 -11.80 34.01 -10.88
C THR A 15 -11.48 34.40 -9.43
N ASP A 16 -11.51 33.45 -8.50
CA ASP A 16 -11.27 33.67 -7.06
C ASP A 16 -10.27 32.65 -6.48
N ALA A 17 -9.41 33.12 -5.58
CA ALA A 17 -8.37 32.29 -4.98
C ALA A 17 -8.95 31.23 -4.02
N LYS A 18 -10.14 31.49 -3.45
CA LYS A 18 -10.91 30.51 -2.66
C LYS A 18 -11.42 29.35 -3.52
N GLU A 19 -11.83 29.63 -4.76
CA GLU A 19 -12.29 28.61 -5.72
C GLU A 19 -11.13 27.69 -6.17
N ARG A 20 -9.93 28.27 -6.35
CA ARG A 20 -8.71 27.49 -6.61
C ARG A 20 -8.39 26.54 -5.46
N LEU A 21 -8.50 27.03 -4.23
CA LEU A 21 -8.21 26.24 -3.04
C LEU A 21 -9.23 25.11 -2.83
N SER A 22 -10.52 25.37 -3.03
CA SER A 22 -11.57 24.34 -2.91
C SER A 22 -11.40 23.25 -3.97
N PHE A 23 -11.03 23.64 -5.20
CA PHE A 23 -10.68 22.70 -6.26
C PHE A 23 -9.48 21.82 -5.88
N TYR A 24 -8.36 22.42 -5.43
CA TYR A 24 -7.19 21.64 -5.01
C TYR A 24 -7.52 20.67 -3.86
N ARG A 25 -8.32 21.09 -2.87
CA ARG A 25 -8.77 20.22 -1.79
C ARG A 25 -9.61 19.05 -2.29
N SER A 26 -10.55 19.32 -3.21
CA SER A 26 -11.38 18.27 -3.82
C SER A 26 -10.51 17.23 -4.55
N GLU A 27 -9.52 17.70 -5.30
CA GLU A 27 -8.61 16.82 -6.05
C GLU A 27 -7.74 15.98 -5.12
N ILE A 28 -7.18 16.59 -4.06
CA ILE A 28 -6.42 15.88 -3.03
C ILE A 28 -7.29 14.80 -2.36
N HIS A 29 -8.54 15.13 -2.00
CA HIS A 29 -9.47 14.16 -1.41
C HIS A 29 -9.82 13.03 -2.38
N HIS A 30 -10.02 13.34 -3.67
CA HIS A 30 -10.30 12.34 -4.70
C HIS A 30 -9.12 11.36 -4.86
N GLU A 31 -7.89 11.87 -4.95
CA GLU A 31 -6.69 11.05 -5.07
C GLU A 31 -6.40 10.23 -3.81
N ILE A 32 -6.64 10.80 -2.61
CA ILE A 32 -6.54 10.05 -1.35
C ILE A 32 -7.54 8.88 -1.32
N ASN A 33 -8.79 9.11 -1.75
CA ASN A 33 -9.81 8.06 -1.81
C ASN A 33 -9.46 6.99 -2.84
N ALA A 34 -8.94 7.38 -4.01
CA ALA A 34 -8.47 6.45 -5.04
C ALA A 34 -7.29 5.60 -4.53
N LEU A 35 -6.33 6.21 -3.81
CA LEU A 35 -5.22 5.51 -3.18
C LEU A 35 -5.69 4.53 -2.10
N ALA A 36 -6.62 4.96 -1.24
CA ALA A 36 -7.21 4.12 -0.20
C ALA A 36 -7.96 2.91 -0.79
N ALA A 37 -8.72 3.10 -1.87
CA ALA A 37 -9.41 2.03 -2.57
C ALA A 37 -8.43 0.98 -3.13
N ARG A 38 -7.31 1.42 -3.74
CA ARG A 38 -6.26 0.51 -4.25
C ARG A 38 -5.59 -0.27 -3.13
N ASN A 39 -5.29 0.38 -2.00
CA ASN A 39 -4.76 -0.29 -0.82
C ASN A 39 -5.74 -1.32 -0.24
N ASN A 40 -7.03 -0.99 -0.16
CA ASN A 40 -8.05 -1.91 0.34
C ASN A 40 -8.18 -3.15 -0.58
N ALA A 41 -8.17 -2.97 -1.89
CA ALA A 41 -8.17 -4.06 -2.85
C ALA A 41 -6.93 -4.97 -2.68
N LEU A 42 -5.74 -4.37 -2.47
CA LEU A 42 -4.52 -5.11 -2.19
C LEU A 42 -4.62 -5.93 -0.89
N LEU A 43 -5.09 -5.31 0.20
CA LEU A 43 -5.29 -5.98 1.49
C LEU A 43 -6.27 -7.14 1.37
N THR A 44 -7.36 -6.94 0.63
CA THR A 44 -8.36 -7.98 0.39
C THR A 44 -7.78 -9.15 -0.40
N ALA A 45 -7.09 -8.87 -1.51
CA ALA A 45 -6.45 -9.91 -2.32
C ALA A 45 -5.40 -10.72 -1.54
N HIS A 46 -4.54 -10.06 -0.77
CA HIS A 46 -3.57 -10.76 0.08
C HIS A 46 -4.21 -11.55 1.21
N SER A 47 -5.31 -11.07 1.79
CA SER A 47 -6.06 -11.82 2.80
C SER A 47 -6.60 -13.13 2.23
N PHE A 48 -7.19 -13.10 1.03
CA PHE A 48 -7.63 -14.32 0.34
C PHE A 48 -6.48 -15.28 0.06
N LEU A 49 -5.34 -14.78 -0.39
CA LEU A 49 -4.16 -15.59 -0.64
C LEU A 49 -3.63 -16.26 0.64
N ILE A 50 -3.60 -15.53 1.77
CA ILE A 50 -3.17 -16.09 3.06
C ILE A 50 -4.11 -17.20 3.53
N ILE A 51 -5.42 -17.02 3.36
CA ILE A 51 -6.42 -18.05 3.69
C ILE A 51 -6.23 -19.28 2.80
N ALA A 52 -6.00 -19.09 1.50
CA ALA A 52 -5.72 -20.19 0.58
C ALA A 52 -4.43 -20.93 0.96
N TYR A 53 -3.37 -20.20 1.29
CA TYR A 53 -2.10 -20.75 1.79
C TYR A 53 -2.31 -21.62 3.03
N ALA A 54 -3.01 -21.09 4.05
CA ALA A 54 -3.29 -21.84 5.27
C ALA A 54 -4.14 -23.09 5.01
N SER A 55 -5.09 -22.99 4.07
CA SER A 55 -5.95 -24.12 3.66
C SER A 55 -5.15 -25.21 2.95
N CYS A 56 -4.18 -24.84 2.11
CA CYS A 56 -3.27 -25.78 1.48
C CYS A 56 -2.35 -26.47 2.50
N MET A 57 -1.86 -25.73 3.50
CA MET A 57 -1.02 -26.27 4.57
C MET A 57 -1.78 -27.17 5.54
N ALA A 58 -3.08 -26.92 5.77
CA ALA A 58 -3.94 -27.74 6.61
C ALA A 58 -4.43 -29.03 5.92
N ASN A 59 -4.00 -29.28 4.67
CA ASN A 59 -4.42 -30.46 3.93
C ASN A 59 -3.75 -31.73 4.46
N SER A 60 -4.52 -32.58 5.15
CA SER A 60 -4.04 -33.84 5.76
C SER A 60 -4.26 -35.08 4.87
N ASN A 61 -4.35 -34.92 3.55
CA ASN A 61 -4.62 -36.05 2.65
C ASN A 61 -3.41 -37.01 2.58
N PRO A 62 -3.54 -38.31 2.94
CA PRO A 62 -2.41 -39.25 3.01
C PRO A 62 -1.72 -39.55 1.68
N HIS A 63 -2.38 -39.28 0.54
CA HIS A 63 -1.90 -39.76 -0.77
C HIS A 63 -1.21 -38.67 -1.60
N TRP A 64 -1.58 -37.40 -1.41
CA TRP A 64 -1.05 -36.26 -2.18
C TRP A 64 -0.80 -35.03 -1.31
N GLY A 65 -1.08 -35.10 0.00
CA GLY A 65 -0.99 -33.99 0.93
C GLY A 65 0.41 -33.40 1.02
N ASP A 66 1.43 -34.25 1.10
CA ASP A 66 2.83 -33.81 1.25
C ASP A 66 3.34 -33.03 0.03
N ILE A 67 3.01 -33.51 -1.18
CA ILE A 67 3.41 -32.83 -2.43
C ILE A 67 2.58 -31.55 -2.62
N PHE A 68 1.28 -31.60 -2.32
CA PHE A 68 0.39 -30.44 -2.44
C PHE A 68 0.75 -29.32 -1.46
N SER A 69 1.15 -29.68 -0.23
CA SER A 69 1.61 -28.75 0.82
C SER A 69 2.96 -28.10 0.49
N LEU A 70 3.71 -28.64 -0.47
CA LEU A 70 4.90 -27.99 -1.01
C LEU A 70 4.57 -27.11 -2.22
N VAL A 71 3.93 -27.68 -3.24
CA VAL A 71 3.75 -27.01 -4.54
C VAL A 71 2.75 -25.85 -4.46
N ALA A 72 1.60 -26.05 -3.82
CA ALA A 72 0.56 -25.02 -3.77
C ALA A 72 0.97 -23.81 -2.90
N PRO A 73 1.53 -23.98 -1.69
CA PRO A 73 2.02 -22.86 -0.88
C PRO A 73 3.18 -22.08 -1.53
N VAL A 74 4.13 -22.76 -2.19
CA VAL A 74 5.25 -22.10 -2.88
C VAL A 74 4.76 -21.30 -4.09
N THR A 75 3.85 -21.85 -4.90
CA THR A 75 3.27 -21.11 -6.04
C THR A 75 2.45 -19.91 -5.60
N LEU A 76 1.67 -20.04 -4.51
CA LEU A 76 0.96 -18.92 -3.89
C LEU A 76 1.92 -17.85 -3.36
N ALA A 77 3.05 -18.25 -2.77
CA ALA A 77 4.07 -17.32 -2.29
C ALA A 77 4.72 -16.52 -3.43
N ILE A 78 5.06 -17.18 -4.55
CA ILE A 78 5.57 -16.50 -5.75
C ILE A 78 4.53 -15.52 -6.29
N PHE A 79 3.27 -15.95 -6.38
CA PHE A 79 2.18 -15.09 -6.84
C PHE A 79 2.00 -13.86 -5.94
N GLY A 80 2.06 -14.03 -4.61
CA GLY A 80 2.00 -12.94 -3.63
C GLY A 80 3.16 -11.95 -3.73
N VAL A 81 4.36 -12.42 -4.08
CA VAL A 81 5.51 -11.54 -4.38
C VAL A 81 5.26 -10.77 -5.67
N MET A 82 4.81 -11.43 -6.74
CA MET A 82 4.53 -10.77 -8.03
C MET A 82 3.41 -9.73 -7.93
N SER A 83 2.32 -10.01 -7.22
CA SER A 83 1.23 -9.05 -6.98
C SER A 83 1.72 -7.83 -6.21
N SER A 84 2.61 -8.02 -5.23
CA SER A 84 3.18 -6.91 -4.46
C SER A 84 4.13 -6.04 -5.28
N LEU A 85 4.93 -6.65 -6.16
CA LEU A 85 5.86 -5.93 -7.05
C LEU A 85 5.12 -5.07 -8.09
N THR A 86 4.02 -5.59 -8.66
CA THR A 86 3.23 -4.88 -9.68
C THR A 86 2.48 -3.68 -9.11
N VAL A 87 2.03 -3.74 -7.85
CA VAL A 87 1.27 -2.65 -7.22
C VAL A 87 2.17 -1.54 -6.65
N GLY A 88 3.41 -1.85 -6.29
CA GLY A 88 4.36 -0.88 -5.72
C GLY A 88 4.54 0.41 -6.53
N PRO A 89 4.79 0.33 -7.86
CA PRO A 89 4.89 1.50 -8.73
C PRO A 89 3.58 2.30 -8.80
N ALA A 90 2.43 1.62 -8.83
CA ALA A 90 1.11 2.27 -8.91
C ALA A 90 0.78 3.09 -7.65
N ILE A 91 1.13 2.56 -6.47
CA ILE A 91 1.00 3.28 -5.19
C ILE A 91 1.97 4.48 -5.16
N SER A 92 3.20 4.29 -5.62
CA SER A 92 4.20 5.36 -5.65
C SER A 92 3.80 6.51 -6.59
N ALA A 93 3.26 6.20 -7.76
CA ALA A 93 2.80 7.21 -8.72
C ALA A 93 1.64 8.06 -8.17
N SER A 94 0.63 7.44 -7.55
CA SER A 94 -0.46 8.20 -6.91
C SER A 94 0.02 9.04 -5.74
N TYR A 95 1.00 8.56 -4.98
CA TYR A 95 1.63 9.36 -3.94
C TYR A 95 2.30 10.62 -4.51
N ASP A 96 3.03 10.49 -5.61
CA ASP A 96 3.70 11.62 -6.26
C ASP A 96 2.70 12.66 -6.79
N ILE A 97 1.55 12.23 -7.31
CA ILE A 97 0.44 13.10 -7.73
C ILE A 97 -0.13 13.87 -6.53
N ILE A 98 -0.40 13.19 -5.42
CA ILE A 98 -0.92 13.85 -4.21
C ILE A 98 0.09 14.87 -3.68
N ASN A 99 1.38 14.49 -3.61
CA ASN A 99 2.44 15.39 -3.17
C ASN A 99 2.57 16.63 -4.08
N HIS A 100 2.39 16.46 -5.39
CA HIS A 100 2.38 17.57 -6.35
C HIS A 100 1.23 18.55 -6.10
N TRP A 101 0.01 18.05 -5.90
CA TRP A 101 -1.14 18.90 -5.57
C TRP A 101 -0.99 19.58 -4.21
N GLN A 102 -0.40 18.90 -3.23
CA GLN A 102 -0.10 19.46 -1.91
C GLN A 102 0.93 20.59 -1.99
N GLN A 103 1.95 20.45 -2.84
CA GLN A 103 2.93 21.50 -3.09
C GLN A 103 2.28 22.73 -3.74
N LYS A 104 1.37 22.53 -4.70
CA LYS A 104 0.59 23.63 -5.30
C LYS A 104 -0.26 24.36 -4.26
N GLN A 105 -0.91 23.63 -3.36
CA GLN A 105 -1.69 24.21 -2.27
C GLN A 105 -0.81 25.04 -1.31
N ASN A 106 0.36 24.52 -0.94
CA ASN A 106 1.31 25.24 -0.08
C ASN A 106 1.90 26.48 -0.76
N ALA A 107 2.19 26.41 -2.06
CA ALA A 107 2.66 27.56 -2.83
C ALA A 107 1.59 28.66 -2.87
N LEU A 108 0.31 28.31 -3.00
CA LEU A 108 -0.80 29.26 -2.95
C LEU A 108 -0.91 29.95 -1.59
N PHE A 109 -0.80 29.20 -0.49
CA PHE A 109 -0.78 29.77 0.87
C PHE A 109 0.42 30.69 1.14
N SER A 110 1.55 30.42 0.50
CA SER A 110 2.77 31.24 0.65
C SER A 110 2.70 32.54 -0.14
N MET A 111 1.92 32.58 -1.22
CA MET A 111 1.79 33.74 -2.12
C MET A 111 0.63 34.66 -1.75
N ASP A 112 -0.46 34.11 -1.19
CA ASP A 112 -1.68 34.86 -0.89
C ASP A 112 -2.06 34.69 0.57
N LEU A 113 -1.42 35.49 1.42
CA LEU A 113 -1.58 35.50 2.89
C LEU A 113 -3.03 35.76 3.31
N ASN A 114 -3.82 36.40 2.46
CA ASN A 114 -5.21 36.77 2.73
C ASN A 114 -6.16 35.56 2.66
N ILE A 115 -5.81 34.52 1.89
CA ILE A 115 -6.59 33.26 1.82
C ILE A 115 -6.51 32.50 3.16
N GLY A 116 -5.37 32.56 3.83
CA GLY A 116 -5.20 31.94 5.16
C GLY A 116 -6.16 32.52 6.20
N ILE A 117 -6.37 33.84 6.13
CA ILE A 117 -7.23 34.60 7.07
C ILE A 117 -8.72 34.38 6.75
N ILE A 118 -9.12 34.42 5.47
CA ILE A 118 -10.53 34.21 5.06
C ILE A 118 -10.99 32.76 5.32
N CYS A 119 -10.07 31.79 5.30
CA CYS A 119 -10.39 30.40 5.64
C CYS A 119 -10.44 30.13 7.14
N ASP A 120 -9.98 31.06 7.99
CA ASP A 120 -9.97 30.94 9.45
C ASP A 120 -11.28 31.40 10.10
N ASP A 121 -12.27 31.86 9.30
CA ASP A 121 -13.60 32.32 9.76
C ASP A 121 -14.47 31.21 10.41
N ALA A 122 -13.95 29.99 10.55
CA ALA A 122 -14.51 28.95 11.42
C ALA A 122 -13.47 28.46 12.45
N PRO A 123 -13.09 29.31 13.44
CA PRO A 123 -12.00 29.02 14.36
C PRO A 123 -12.37 28.06 15.50
N LEU A 124 -13.61 27.54 15.56
CA LEU A 124 -14.09 26.85 16.77
C LEU A 124 -13.40 25.49 17.05
N PHE A 125 -12.62 24.93 16.11
CA PHE A 125 -12.00 23.60 16.29
C PHE A 125 -10.59 23.41 15.72
N ASN A 126 -9.93 24.45 15.18
CA ASN A 126 -8.72 24.25 14.37
C ASN A 126 -7.47 25.02 14.85
N ASP A 127 -7.12 24.90 16.12
CA ASP A 127 -5.81 25.36 16.68
C ASP A 127 -4.61 24.52 16.21
N LYS A 128 -4.79 23.55 15.32
CA LYS A 128 -3.69 22.75 14.81
C LYS A 128 -3.30 23.29 13.43
N PRO A 129 -2.15 23.99 13.30
CA PRO A 129 -1.61 24.28 11.98
C PRO A 129 -1.53 22.95 11.24
N PHE A 130 -2.18 22.90 10.07
CA PHE A 130 -2.34 21.72 9.23
C PHE A 130 -1.05 20.89 9.27
N ASN A 131 -1.06 19.79 10.04
CA ASN A 131 0.18 19.17 10.49
C ASN A 131 0.79 18.33 9.36
N TYR A 132 1.55 19.03 8.50
CA TYR A 132 2.25 18.49 7.34
C TYR A 132 3.12 17.27 7.70
N THR A 133 3.59 17.19 8.95
CA THR A 133 4.40 16.06 9.43
C THR A 133 3.57 14.80 9.61
N SER A 134 2.39 14.86 10.26
CA SER A 134 1.53 13.68 10.48
C SER A 134 1.05 13.05 9.17
N TYR A 135 0.71 13.87 8.17
CA TYR A 135 0.30 13.38 6.85
C TYR A 135 1.45 12.66 6.12
N ARG A 136 2.65 13.24 6.15
CA ARG A 136 3.85 12.63 5.55
C ARG A 136 4.19 11.28 6.17
N TYR A 137 4.05 11.12 7.48
CA TYR A 137 4.31 9.85 8.15
C TYR A 137 3.30 8.76 7.75
N SER A 138 2.00 9.07 7.75
CA SER A 138 0.95 8.12 7.32
C SER A 138 1.10 7.72 5.85
N ALA A 139 1.48 8.66 5.00
CA ALA A 139 1.64 8.43 3.58
C ALA A 139 2.96 7.68 3.27
N TYR A 140 4.02 7.87 4.07
CA TYR A 140 5.26 7.08 3.98
C TYR A 140 5.05 5.61 4.35
N PHE A 141 4.21 5.33 5.36
CA PHE A 141 3.84 3.97 5.74
C PHE A 141 3.15 3.23 4.58
N SER A 142 2.18 3.89 3.92
CA SER A 142 1.47 3.36 2.76
C SER A 142 2.40 2.97 1.60
N ARG A 143 3.45 3.76 1.35
CA ARG A 143 4.45 3.47 0.31
C ARG A 143 5.27 2.22 0.60
N LYS A 144 5.48 1.87 1.87
CA LYS A 144 6.25 0.68 2.28
C LYS A 144 5.40 -0.58 2.38
N THR A 145 4.07 -0.47 2.40
CA THR A 145 3.13 -1.60 2.45
C THR A 145 3.46 -2.74 1.48
N PRO A 146 3.76 -2.50 0.19
CA PRO A 146 4.09 -3.59 -0.74
C PRO A 146 5.37 -4.35 -0.37
N VAL A 147 6.35 -3.66 0.23
CA VAL A 147 7.60 -4.28 0.68
C VAL A 147 7.35 -5.22 1.86
N TYR A 148 6.49 -4.83 2.80
CA TYR A 148 6.10 -5.70 3.91
C TYR A 148 5.41 -6.97 3.43
N PHE A 149 4.55 -6.87 2.40
CA PHE A 149 3.93 -8.05 1.79
C PHE A 149 4.94 -8.95 1.07
N ILE A 150 5.93 -8.39 0.37
CA ILE A 150 7.01 -9.20 -0.23
C ILE A 150 7.76 -9.98 0.84
N LEU A 151 8.15 -9.32 1.94
CA LEU A 151 8.85 -9.98 3.04
C LEU A 151 8.00 -11.07 3.69
N LEU A 152 6.71 -10.82 3.88
CA LEU A 152 5.76 -11.81 4.40
C LEU A 152 5.70 -13.04 3.49
N TRP A 153 5.55 -12.85 2.18
CA TRP A 153 5.45 -13.95 1.22
C TRP A 153 6.76 -14.74 1.10
N ILE A 154 7.91 -14.08 1.14
CA ILE A 154 9.21 -14.75 1.20
C ILE A 154 9.33 -15.59 2.46
N ALA A 155 8.93 -15.07 3.62
CA ALA A 155 8.94 -15.80 4.88
C ALA A 155 8.01 -17.02 4.85
N LEU A 156 6.79 -16.89 4.31
CA LEU A 156 5.85 -18.00 4.13
C LEU A 156 6.37 -19.07 3.15
N GLY A 157 6.97 -18.66 2.04
CA GLY A 157 7.59 -19.58 1.09
C GLY A 157 8.74 -20.36 1.73
N MET A 158 9.62 -19.68 2.47
CA MET A 158 10.70 -20.34 3.23
C MET A 158 10.16 -21.28 4.31
N LEU A 159 9.10 -20.88 5.02
CA LEU A 159 8.43 -21.70 6.03
C LEU A 159 7.87 -22.99 5.41
N SER A 160 7.22 -22.91 4.25
CA SER A 160 6.69 -24.09 3.54
C SER A 160 7.82 -25.08 3.20
N ILE A 161 8.94 -24.58 2.69
CA ILE A 161 10.11 -25.39 2.36
C ILE A 161 10.70 -26.01 3.64
N ALA A 162 10.89 -25.23 4.70
CA ALA A 162 11.45 -25.70 5.95
C ALA A 162 10.61 -26.80 6.60
N LEU A 163 9.27 -26.67 6.58
CA LEU A 163 8.36 -27.67 7.12
C LEU A 163 8.40 -28.98 6.33
N HIS A 164 8.51 -28.91 5.01
CA HIS A 164 8.67 -30.10 4.17
C HIS A 164 9.97 -30.86 4.49
N TYR A 165 11.10 -30.15 4.56
CA TYR A 165 12.38 -30.77 4.96
C TYR A 165 12.34 -31.36 6.38
N MET A 166 11.67 -30.68 7.31
CA MET A 166 11.53 -31.17 8.69
C MET A 166 10.71 -32.46 8.75
N HIS A 167 9.65 -32.58 7.94
CA HIS A 167 8.83 -33.79 7.86
C HIS A 167 9.63 -34.99 7.31
N GLU A 168 10.37 -34.79 6.21
CA GLU A 168 11.27 -35.79 5.63
C GLU A 168 12.33 -36.30 6.64
N ILE A 169 12.97 -35.38 7.37
CA ILE A 169 14.00 -35.72 8.37
C ILE A 169 13.40 -36.48 9.56
N ALA A 170 12.20 -36.09 10.02
CA ALA A 170 11.51 -36.78 11.11
C ALA A 170 11.14 -38.21 10.70
N TRP A 171 10.63 -38.40 9.48
CA TRP A 171 10.33 -39.73 8.94
C TRP A 171 11.59 -40.61 8.85
N LEU A 172 12.69 -40.07 8.33
CA LEU A 172 13.97 -40.78 8.24
C LEU A 172 14.51 -41.17 9.62
N ARG A 173 14.43 -40.28 10.61
CA ARG A 173 14.80 -40.58 11.99
C ARG A 173 13.97 -41.74 12.52
N ASP A 174 12.65 -41.68 12.40
CA ASP A 174 11.76 -42.67 12.99
C ASP A 174 11.88 -44.04 12.29
N ALA A 175 12.17 -44.06 10.98
CA ALA A 175 12.49 -45.27 10.22
C ALA A 175 13.83 -45.90 10.65
N LEU A 176 14.86 -45.08 10.89
CA LEU A 176 16.20 -45.55 11.27
C LEU A 176 16.27 -46.01 12.73
N PHE A 177 15.44 -45.46 13.62
CA PHE A 177 15.32 -45.91 15.01
C PHE A 177 14.40 -47.13 15.20
N ASN A 178 13.43 -47.38 14.32
CA ASN A 178 12.59 -48.60 14.37
C ASN A 178 13.25 -49.86 13.78
N LEU A 179 14.40 -49.73 13.13
CA LEU A 179 15.18 -50.85 12.59
C LEU A 179 16.15 -51.48 13.61
N LYS A 180 16.10 -51.05 14.88
CA LYS A 180 16.98 -51.50 15.97
C LYS A 180 16.17 -52.18 17.07
#